data_AF-A0A6C0ACX7-F1
#
_entry.id   AF-A0A6C0ACX7-F1
#
_cell.length_a   1.000
_cell.length_b   1.000
_cell.length_c   1.000
_cell.angle_alpha   90.00
_cell.angle_beta   90.00
_cell.angle_gamma   90.00
#
_symmetry.space_group_name_H-M   'P 1'
#
loop_
_entity.id
_entity.type
_entity.pdbx_description
1 polymer ?
#
loop_
_entity_poly.entity_id
_entity_poly.type
_entity_poly.pdbx_seq_one_letter_code
_entity_poly.pdbx_strand_id
1 'polypeptide(L)'
;MQVQINNLPKFLKNSKFYENLDTNDNEVITIPNLKIDDEINNFEDFKNLVETLDFFDFYKYPKSFIKYYKNNSQEVFDFLKNDLFKNELMLKKFCGLRIKNYKQFFVTYKIINLYKLNPEDYNYYIDYAVNNINEFITDEGYLIGDYGLEKKISKTEILRPTDEKYLIDERYLIDDLIYQILSTKILKLRPKYIKEGKVYLYSSVKKLGKYNSFAYPIKGISIIPIECFDKILEAIKNNSEYEYNHNERRKKYPAYIENILYLRINNSDLEYTITQIYIHEFNKNNILEEFEKVIEWISDESKKL
;
A
#
# COMPACT_ATOMS: atom_id res chain seq x y z
N MET A 1 13.91 38.47 -14.19
CA MET A 1 14.78 38.33 -15.38
C MET A 1 13.90 38.34 -16.62
N GLN A 2 14.33 39.01 -17.70
CA GLN A 2 13.63 38.97 -18.99
C GLN A 2 14.23 37.86 -19.86
N VAL A 3 13.39 37.01 -20.45
CA VAL A 3 13.80 35.86 -21.29
C VAL A 3 12.87 35.75 -22.49
N GLN A 4 13.42 35.45 -23.67
CA GLN A 4 12.60 35.10 -24.84
C GLN A 4 12.06 33.67 -24.69
N ILE A 5 10.79 33.45 -25.00
CA ILE A 5 10.12 32.16 -24.83
C ILE A 5 10.85 31.02 -25.55
N ASN A 6 11.40 31.28 -26.75
CA ASN A 6 12.18 30.33 -27.54
C ASN A 6 13.51 29.90 -26.89
N ASN A 7 14.07 30.70 -25.98
CA ASN A 7 15.36 30.46 -25.31
C ASN A 7 15.21 29.63 -24.02
N LEU A 8 13.98 29.45 -23.55
CA LEU A 8 13.71 28.59 -22.40
C LEU A 8 13.98 27.11 -22.74
N PRO A 9 14.55 26.33 -21.80
CA PRO A 9 14.91 24.95 -22.05
C PRO A 9 13.75 24.07 -22.49
N LYS A 10 14.04 23.13 -23.41
CA LYS A 10 13.03 22.27 -24.05
C LYS A 10 12.21 21.46 -23.05
N PHE A 11 12.76 21.10 -21.88
CA PHE A 11 12.00 20.36 -20.89
C PHE A 11 10.82 21.19 -20.38
N LEU A 12 10.99 22.50 -20.14
CA LEU A 12 9.94 23.39 -19.62
C LEU A 12 8.73 23.53 -20.55
N LYS A 13 8.86 23.17 -21.83
CA LYS A 13 7.78 23.22 -22.82
C LYS A 13 6.61 22.27 -22.52
N ASN A 14 6.80 21.26 -21.66
CA ASN A 14 5.73 20.33 -21.25
C ASN A 14 4.99 20.81 -19.99
N SER A 15 4.76 22.11 -19.88
CA SER A 15 4.14 22.73 -18.70
C SER A 15 2.86 23.45 -19.08
N LYS A 16 1.95 23.61 -18.12
CA LYS A 16 0.71 24.37 -18.37
C LYS A 16 0.98 25.83 -18.69
N PHE A 17 2.07 26.40 -18.19
CA PHE A 17 2.50 27.73 -18.61
C PHE A 17 2.59 27.82 -20.14
N TYR A 18 3.23 26.84 -20.77
CA TYR A 18 3.36 26.78 -22.22
C TYR A 18 2.06 26.45 -22.96
N GLU A 19 1.22 25.59 -22.39
CA GLU A 19 -0.09 25.28 -22.98
C GLU A 19 -0.99 26.51 -23.09
N ASN A 20 -0.79 27.51 -22.23
CA ASN A 20 -1.57 28.76 -22.20
C ASN A 20 -0.87 29.94 -22.88
N LEU A 21 0.31 29.76 -23.49
CA LEU A 21 0.98 30.82 -24.24
C LEU A 21 0.31 30.99 -25.60
N ASP A 22 -0.16 32.22 -25.88
CA ASP A 22 -0.79 32.59 -27.14
C ASP A 22 0.27 32.77 -28.25
N THR A 23 0.79 31.64 -28.73
CA THR A 23 1.55 31.35 -29.97
C THR A 23 2.72 32.23 -30.46
N ASN A 24 3.17 33.27 -29.75
CA ASN A 24 4.35 34.03 -30.20
C ASN A 24 5.63 33.64 -29.45
N ASP A 25 6.32 32.60 -29.93
CA ASP A 25 7.61 32.11 -29.39
C ASP A 25 8.73 33.18 -29.29
N ASN A 26 8.55 34.33 -29.97
CA ASN A 26 9.48 35.47 -29.96
C ASN A 26 9.17 36.51 -28.88
N GLU A 27 8.09 36.34 -28.11
CA GLU A 27 7.73 37.26 -27.04
C GLU A 27 8.73 37.19 -25.88
N VAL A 28 9.02 38.35 -25.29
CA VAL A 28 9.88 38.48 -24.12
C VAL A 28 9.00 38.49 -22.88
N ILE A 29 9.20 37.51 -22.01
CA ILE A 29 8.49 37.41 -20.74
C ILE A 29 9.40 37.77 -19.57
N THR A 30 8.80 38.21 -18.47
CA THR A 30 9.51 38.41 -17.20
C THR A 30 9.24 37.24 -16.29
N ILE A 31 10.29 36.52 -15.89
CA ILE A 31 10.22 35.43 -14.90
C ILE A 31 11.07 35.77 -13.66
N PRO A 32 10.80 35.18 -12.48
CA PRO A 32 11.69 35.29 -11.33
C PRO A 32 13.10 34.75 -11.65
N ASN A 33 14.07 35.00 -10.78
CA ASN A 33 15.41 34.45 -10.95
C ASN A 33 15.41 32.96 -10.59
N LEU A 34 15.00 32.12 -11.55
CA LEU A 34 14.79 30.68 -11.39
C LEU A 34 15.94 29.88 -12.01
N LYS A 35 16.17 28.67 -11.50
CA LYS A 35 17.08 27.70 -12.15
C LYS A 35 16.43 27.18 -13.42
N ILE A 36 17.03 27.48 -14.57
CA ILE A 36 16.44 27.15 -15.87
C ILE A 36 16.82 25.77 -16.39
N ASP A 37 17.98 25.23 -16.02
CA ASP A 37 18.40 23.87 -16.39
C ASP A 37 17.81 22.81 -15.44
N ASP A 38 17.81 21.53 -15.88
CA ASP A 38 17.35 20.40 -15.08
C ASP A 38 18.50 19.59 -14.45
N GLU A 39 19.73 20.12 -14.40
CA GLU A 39 20.87 19.43 -13.78
C GLU A 39 20.80 19.54 -12.26
N ILE A 40 21.00 18.41 -11.58
CA ILE A 40 20.95 18.32 -10.11
C ILE A 40 22.21 17.65 -9.61
N ASN A 41 23.17 18.45 -9.14
CA ASN A 41 24.45 17.97 -8.62
C ASN A 41 24.45 17.90 -7.09
N ASN A 42 23.62 18.71 -6.45
CA ASN A 42 23.47 18.78 -5.00
C ASN A 42 22.03 19.10 -4.59
N PHE A 43 21.78 19.21 -3.28
CA PHE A 43 20.46 19.48 -2.74
C PHE A 43 19.95 20.90 -3.03
N GLU A 44 20.85 21.88 -3.15
CA GLU A 44 20.46 23.26 -3.47
C GLU A 44 19.96 23.37 -4.92
N ASP A 45 20.60 22.66 -5.86
CA ASP A 45 20.09 22.53 -7.23
C ASP A 45 18.67 21.95 -7.24
N PHE A 46 18.40 20.95 -6.39
CA PHE A 46 17.08 20.34 -6.27
C PHE A 46 16.03 21.35 -5.78
N LYS A 47 16.31 22.11 -4.71
CA LYS A 47 15.39 23.13 -4.19
C LYS A 47 15.07 24.19 -5.24
N ASN A 48 16.11 24.72 -5.88
CA ASN A 48 15.94 25.72 -6.93
C ASN A 48 15.11 25.19 -8.10
N LEU A 49 15.29 23.91 -8.45
CA LEU A 49 14.48 23.28 -9.50
C LEU A 49 13.02 23.05 -9.06
N VAL A 50 12.74 22.76 -7.78
CA VAL A 50 11.36 22.69 -7.27
C VAL A 50 10.64 24.02 -7.49
N GLU A 51 11.28 25.14 -7.17
CA GLU A 51 10.70 26.48 -7.39
C GLU A 51 10.41 26.74 -8.87
N THR A 52 11.31 26.33 -9.77
CA THR A 52 11.08 26.41 -11.21
C THR A 52 9.86 25.56 -11.63
N LEU A 53 9.81 24.29 -11.22
CA LEU A 53 8.74 23.38 -11.61
C LEU A 53 7.36 23.83 -11.10
N ASP A 54 7.34 24.44 -9.90
CA ASP A 54 6.15 25.05 -9.32
C ASP A 54 5.69 26.28 -10.13
N PHE A 55 6.60 27.21 -10.43
CA PHE A 55 6.29 28.41 -11.21
C PHE A 55 5.70 28.10 -12.59
N PHE A 56 6.24 27.09 -13.29
CA PHE A 56 5.76 26.71 -14.62
C PHE A 56 4.51 25.80 -14.58
N ASP A 57 4.01 25.39 -13.41
CA ASP A 57 2.91 24.42 -13.21
C ASP A 57 3.18 23.11 -13.98
N PHE A 58 4.27 22.45 -13.58
CA PHE A 58 4.78 21.26 -14.24
C PHE A 58 4.06 19.98 -13.80
N TYR A 59 3.39 19.30 -14.73
CA TYR A 59 2.72 18.04 -14.42
C TYR A 59 3.58 16.79 -14.66
N LYS A 60 4.69 16.88 -15.41
CA LYS A 60 5.54 15.72 -15.75
C LYS A 60 7.01 15.97 -15.43
N TYR A 61 7.48 15.60 -14.24
CA TYR A 61 8.82 15.97 -13.76
C TYR A 61 9.99 15.45 -14.63
N PRO A 62 11.10 16.23 -14.72
CA PRO A 62 12.33 15.82 -15.41
C PRO A 62 12.93 14.51 -14.88
N LYS A 63 13.65 13.79 -15.73
CA LYS A 63 14.28 12.51 -15.35
C LYS A 63 15.34 12.68 -14.26
N SER A 64 16.11 13.76 -14.30
CA SER A 64 17.10 14.14 -13.28
C SER A 64 16.44 14.32 -11.92
N PHE A 65 15.31 15.03 -11.87
CA PHE A 65 14.51 15.25 -10.68
C PHE A 65 14.02 13.95 -10.04
N ILE A 66 13.41 13.07 -10.84
CA ILE A 66 12.97 11.75 -10.38
C ILE A 66 14.15 10.89 -9.92
N LYS A 67 15.29 10.96 -10.61
CA LYS A 67 16.52 10.25 -10.23
C LYS A 67 17.06 10.73 -8.89
N TYR A 68 17.08 12.04 -8.66
CA TYR A 68 17.52 12.63 -7.41
C TYR A 68 16.61 12.21 -6.25
N TYR A 69 15.28 12.33 -6.41
CA TYR A 69 14.31 11.84 -5.41
C TYR A 69 14.55 10.38 -5.06
N LYS A 70 14.73 9.50 -6.07
CA LYS A 70 14.98 8.08 -5.80
C LYS A 70 16.23 7.86 -4.96
N ASN A 71 17.28 8.66 -5.14
CA ASN A 71 18.51 8.49 -4.38
C ASN A 71 18.44 9.14 -2.98
N ASN A 72 17.63 10.20 -2.81
CA ASN A 72 17.61 11.04 -1.62
C ASN A 72 16.19 11.21 -1.04
N SER A 73 15.35 10.16 -1.13
CA SER A 73 13.90 10.25 -0.85
C SER A 73 13.54 10.85 0.52
N GLN A 74 14.30 10.53 1.57
CA GLN A 74 14.06 11.04 2.92
C GLN A 74 14.36 12.54 3.02
N GLU A 75 15.52 12.99 2.53
CA GLU A 75 15.90 14.41 2.51
C GLU A 75 14.89 15.24 1.69
N VAL A 76 14.46 14.72 0.55
CA VAL A 76 13.44 15.36 -0.29
C VAL A 76 12.09 15.44 0.43
N PHE A 77 11.65 14.37 1.09
CA PHE A 77 10.41 14.38 1.86
C PHE A 77 10.48 15.39 3.01
N ASP A 78 11.58 15.42 3.77
CA ASP A 78 11.75 16.34 4.90
C ASP A 78 11.74 17.80 4.49
N PHE A 79 12.19 18.11 3.27
CA PHE A 79 12.07 19.43 2.69
C PHE A 79 10.64 19.77 2.27
N LEU A 80 10.02 18.90 1.48
CA LEU A 80 8.71 19.16 0.88
C LEU A 80 7.56 19.13 1.89
N LYS A 81 7.67 18.35 2.98
CA LYS A 81 6.61 18.21 3.98
C LYS A 81 6.29 19.49 4.76
N ASN A 82 7.18 20.49 4.73
CA ASN A 82 6.99 21.72 5.51
C ASN A 82 5.93 22.65 4.92
N ASP A 83 5.64 22.53 3.62
CA ASP A 83 4.57 23.26 2.94
C ASP A 83 3.59 22.27 2.28
N LEU A 84 2.67 21.78 3.12
CA LEU A 84 1.77 20.67 2.79
C LEU A 84 0.89 20.95 1.59
N PHE A 85 0.35 22.17 1.48
CA PHE A 85 -0.57 22.51 0.39
C PHE A 85 0.16 22.70 -0.94
N LYS A 86 1.34 23.32 -0.89
CA LYS A 86 2.14 23.58 -2.09
C LYS A 86 2.66 22.28 -2.74
N ASN A 87 3.14 21.36 -1.91
CA ASN A 87 3.88 20.19 -2.41
C ASN A 87 3.02 18.91 -2.51
N GLU A 88 1.73 18.99 -2.18
CA GLU A 88 0.81 17.86 -2.15
C GLU A 88 0.84 17.05 -3.45
N LEU A 89 0.63 17.71 -4.59
CA LEU A 89 0.56 17.04 -5.91
C LEU A 89 1.89 16.33 -6.25
N MET A 90 3.02 16.93 -5.88
CA MET A 90 4.34 16.37 -6.11
C MET A 90 4.58 15.13 -5.26
N LEU A 91 4.28 15.21 -3.97
CA LEU A 91 4.44 14.09 -3.04
C LEU A 91 3.50 12.93 -3.41
N LYS A 92 2.24 13.19 -3.75
CA LYS A 92 1.30 12.14 -4.22
C LYS A 92 1.81 11.41 -5.47
N LYS A 93 2.45 12.13 -6.41
CA LYS A 93 3.06 11.51 -7.60
C LYS A 93 4.25 10.61 -7.24
N PHE A 94 4.99 10.94 -6.20
CA PHE A 94 6.11 10.11 -5.76
C PHE A 94 5.67 8.74 -5.23
N CYS A 95 4.48 8.64 -4.63
CA CYS A 95 3.92 7.35 -4.20
C CYS A 95 3.70 6.38 -5.39
N GLY A 96 3.47 6.90 -6.60
CA GLY A 96 3.33 6.10 -7.82
C GLY A 96 4.67 5.64 -8.43
N LEU A 97 5.81 5.97 -7.84
CA LEU A 97 7.11 5.59 -8.36
C LEU A 97 7.52 4.20 -7.86
N ARG A 98 8.20 3.43 -8.74
CA ARG A 98 8.78 2.14 -8.35
C ARG A 98 9.77 2.29 -7.20
N ILE A 99 9.48 1.58 -6.11
CA ILE A 99 10.30 1.47 -4.90
C ILE A 99 11.44 0.48 -5.11
N LYS A 100 12.64 0.85 -4.66
CA LYS A 100 13.88 0.08 -4.82
C LYS A 100 14.54 -0.32 -3.50
N ASN A 101 14.17 0.30 -2.39
CA ASN A 101 14.74 0.05 -1.06
C ASN A 101 13.76 0.47 0.04
N TYR A 102 14.01 0.01 1.27
CA TYR A 102 13.12 0.24 2.41
C TYR A 102 12.96 1.73 2.77
N LYS A 103 13.98 2.59 2.52
CA LYS A 103 13.89 4.03 2.80
C LYS A 103 12.80 4.68 1.95
N GLN A 104 12.79 4.38 0.65
CA GLN A 104 11.74 4.83 -0.26
C GLN A 104 10.37 4.30 0.14
N PHE A 105 10.30 3.06 0.66
CA PHE A 105 9.08 2.47 1.16
C PHE A 105 8.51 3.26 2.34
N PHE A 106 9.32 3.55 3.36
CA PHE A 106 8.87 4.33 4.52
C PHE A 106 8.52 5.78 4.15
N VAL A 107 9.26 6.41 3.24
CA VAL A 107 8.89 7.74 2.72
C VAL A 107 7.54 7.69 2.02
N THR A 108 7.30 6.67 1.19
CA THR A 108 6.02 6.49 0.50
C THR A 108 4.88 6.32 1.50
N TYR A 109 5.08 5.50 2.53
CA TYR A 109 4.13 5.32 3.62
C TYR A 109 3.85 6.62 4.38
N LYS A 110 4.89 7.41 4.70
CA LYS A 110 4.74 8.72 5.35
C LYS A 110 3.88 9.65 4.50
N ILE A 111 4.09 9.69 3.18
CA ILE A 111 3.28 10.51 2.27
C ILE A 111 1.82 10.02 2.24
N ILE A 112 1.59 8.71 2.14
CA ILE A 112 0.25 8.11 2.16
C ILE A 112 -0.52 8.52 3.41
N ASN A 113 0.09 8.41 4.59
CA ASN A 113 -0.54 8.82 5.85
C ASN A 113 -0.75 10.33 5.94
N LEU A 114 0.26 11.11 5.54
CA LEU A 114 0.23 12.57 5.60
C LEU A 114 -0.97 13.14 4.83
N TYR A 115 -1.26 12.58 3.66
CA TYR A 115 -2.37 13.03 2.79
C TYR A 115 -3.60 12.12 2.84
N LYS A 116 -3.66 11.17 3.77
CA LYS A 116 -4.77 10.19 3.92
C LYS A 116 -5.14 9.53 2.59
N LEU A 117 -4.12 9.12 1.84
CA LEU A 117 -4.29 8.46 0.55
C LEU A 117 -4.75 7.02 0.75
N ASN A 118 -5.47 6.48 -0.23
CA ASN A 118 -5.77 5.05 -0.25
C ASN A 118 -4.50 4.27 -0.63
N PRO A 119 -3.93 3.44 0.25
CA PRO A 119 -2.70 2.69 -0.06
C PRO A 119 -2.87 1.70 -1.23
N GLU A 120 -4.10 1.22 -1.43
CA GLU A 120 -4.46 0.27 -2.49
C GLU A 120 -4.28 0.86 -3.91
N ASP A 121 -4.21 2.19 -4.04
CA ASP A 121 -3.98 2.86 -5.32
C ASP A 121 -2.50 2.79 -5.76
N TYR A 122 -1.60 2.29 -4.91
CA TYR A 122 -0.15 2.31 -5.12
C TYR A 122 0.44 0.90 -5.20
N ASN A 123 0.28 0.22 -6.34
CA ASN A 123 0.78 -1.15 -6.54
C ASN A 123 2.26 -1.33 -6.19
N TYR A 124 3.13 -0.39 -6.54
CA TYR A 124 4.56 -0.50 -6.20
C TYR A 124 4.83 -0.47 -4.69
N TYR A 125 3.97 0.17 -3.90
CA TYR A 125 4.04 0.17 -2.44
C TYR A 125 3.66 -1.21 -1.88
N ILE A 126 2.52 -1.75 -2.32
CA ILE A 126 2.04 -3.07 -1.92
C ILE A 126 3.02 -4.17 -2.34
N ASP A 127 3.43 -4.17 -3.61
CA ASP A 127 4.37 -5.15 -4.16
C ASP A 127 5.69 -5.16 -3.41
N TYR A 128 6.19 -3.97 -3.03
CA TYR A 128 7.44 -3.88 -2.32
C TYR A 128 7.33 -4.50 -0.92
N ALA A 129 6.28 -4.19 -0.16
CA ALA A 129 6.03 -4.76 1.17
C ALA A 129 5.92 -6.28 1.12
N VAL A 130 5.16 -6.81 0.17
CA VAL A 130 4.88 -8.24 0.01
C VAL A 130 6.13 -9.04 -0.38
N ASN A 131 7.00 -8.47 -1.22
CA ASN A 131 8.15 -9.20 -1.78
C ASN A 131 9.46 -9.00 -0.99
N ASN A 132 9.59 -7.92 -0.21
CA ASN A 132 10.85 -7.55 0.46
C ASN A 132 10.74 -7.59 1.98
N ILE A 133 9.94 -8.51 2.52
CA ILE A 133 9.68 -8.62 3.97
C ILE A 133 10.97 -8.73 4.79
N ASN A 134 11.98 -9.43 4.24
CA ASN A 134 13.25 -9.63 4.93
C ASN A 134 14.04 -8.32 5.07
N GLU A 135 13.71 -7.26 4.31
CA GLU A 135 14.31 -5.93 4.49
C GLU A 135 13.73 -5.19 5.70
N PHE A 136 12.63 -5.65 6.30
CA PHE A 136 12.04 -5.03 7.50
C PHE A 136 12.51 -5.70 8.80
N ILE A 137 13.26 -6.81 8.70
CA ILE A 137 13.70 -7.63 9.83
C ILE A 137 15.22 -7.71 9.78
N THR A 138 15.91 -7.37 10.86
CA THR A 138 17.35 -7.56 11.02
C THR A 138 17.68 -9.05 11.18
N ASP A 139 18.93 -9.45 10.95
CA ASP A 139 19.38 -10.83 11.15
C ASP A 139 19.18 -11.35 12.59
N GLU A 140 19.04 -10.44 13.56
CA GLU A 140 18.75 -10.75 14.97
C GLU A 140 17.23 -10.77 15.28
N GLY A 141 16.37 -10.51 14.29
CA GLY A 141 14.91 -10.49 14.45
C GLY A 141 14.32 -9.15 14.91
N TYR A 142 15.10 -8.07 14.92
CA TYR A 142 14.61 -6.72 15.25
C TYR A 142 14.05 -6.01 14.01
N LEU A 143 13.16 -5.03 14.20
CA LEU A 143 12.64 -4.24 13.10
C LEU A 143 13.70 -3.22 12.65
N ILE A 144 13.90 -3.04 11.33
CA ILE A 144 14.73 -1.94 10.81
C ILE A 144 13.96 -0.63 10.99
N GLY A 145 14.14 0.01 12.14
CA GLY A 145 13.92 1.44 12.25
C GLY A 145 15.14 2.17 11.71
N ASP A 146 14.95 3.25 10.93
CA ASP A 146 16.01 4.19 10.53
C ASP A 146 16.67 4.93 11.74
N TYR A 147 16.29 4.58 12.96
CA TYR A 147 16.86 5.07 14.20
C TYR A 147 17.82 4.00 14.73
N GLY A 148 19.13 4.29 14.65
CA GLY A 148 20.22 3.40 15.06
C GLY A 148 19.91 2.59 16.32
N LEU A 149 20.18 1.28 16.20
CA LEU A 149 20.10 0.26 17.24
C LEU A 149 20.50 0.76 18.65
N GLU A 150 19.63 0.49 19.64
CA GLU A 150 19.96 -0.20 20.90
C GLU A 150 18.88 0.10 21.96
N LYS A 151 17.81 -0.71 22.00
CA LYS A 151 17.17 -0.99 23.29
C LYS A 151 16.43 -2.32 23.25
N LYS A 152 16.87 -3.24 24.12
CA LYS A 152 16.11 -4.42 24.53
C LYS A 152 14.67 -4.00 24.81
N ILE A 153 13.71 -4.58 24.09
CA ILE A 153 12.30 -4.55 24.50
C ILE A 153 12.20 -5.48 25.72
N SER A 154 12.47 -4.93 26.92
CA SER A 154 11.98 -5.55 28.13
C SER A 154 10.47 -5.34 28.16
N LYS A 155 9.70 -6.42 28.22
CA LYS A 155 8.28 -6.41 28.55
C LYS A 155 8.05 -5.52 29.76
N THR A 156 7.47 -4.33 29.58
CA THR A 156 6.87 -3.57 30.68
C THR A 156 5.80 -2.63 30.12
N GLU A 157 4.56 -3.01 30.43
CA GLU A 157 3.34 -2.20 30.60
C GLU A 157 3.05 -1.09 29.58
N ILE A 158 2.12 -1.41 28.66
CA ILE A 158 1.37 -0.46 27.85
C ILE A 158 0.38 0.27 28.79
N LEU A 159 0.77 1.45 29.28
CA LEU A 159 -0.16 2.40 29.86
C LEU A 159 -0.91 3.12 28.71
N ARG A 160 -2.23 3.09 28.77
CA ARG A 160 -3.12 3.82 27.83
C ARG A 160 -2.95 5.33 28.05
N PRO A 161 -2.73 6.14 27.00
CA PRO A 161 -2.84 7.58 27.12
C PRO A 161 -4.32 7.97 27.05
N THR A 162 -4.87 8.40 28.17
CA THR A 162 -6.08 9.22 28.21
C THR A 162 -5.72 10.66 27.87
N ASP A 163 -6.45 11.21 26.91
CA ASP A 163 -6.71 12.63 26.72
C ASP A 163 -5.50 13.57 26.63
N GLU A 164 -4.89 13.63 25.44
CA GLU A 164 -4.43 14.89 24.84
C GLU A 164 -4.07 14.66 23.36
N LYS A 165 -4.15 15.74 22.60
CA LYS A 165 -4.11 15.80 21.13
C LYS A 165 -2.67 15.55 20.64
N TYR A 166 -2.21 14.30 20.65
CA TYR A 166 -0.80 13.97 20.46
C TYR A 166 -0.44 13.58 19.03
N LEU A 167 0.66 14.17 18.56
CA LEU A 167 1.56 13.59 17.57
C LEU A 167 1.64 12.07 17.80
N ILE A 168 1.08 11.28 16.89
CA ILE A 168 1.41 9.87 16.81
C ILE A 168 2.93 9.84 16.62
N ASP A 169 3.65 9.37 17.63
CA ASP A 169 5.11 9.22 17.56
C ASP A 169 5.39 8.34 16.34
N GLU A 170 6.17 8.87 15.38
CA GLU A 170 6.46 8.23 14.09
C GLU A 170 6.93 6.78 14.27
N ARG A 171 7.53 6.45 15.42
CA ARG A 171 7.91 5.08 15.79
C ARG A 171 6.71 4.14 15.92
N TYR A 172 5.64 4.54 16.61
CA TYR A 172 4.44 3.70 16.73
C TYR A 172 3.80 3.45 15.38
N LEU A 173 3.79 4.46 14.51
CA LEU A 173 3.26 4.34 13.16
C LEU A 173 4.07 3.32 12.32
N ILE A 174 5.40 3.37 12.42
CA ILE A 174 6.30 2.43 11.74
C ILE A 174 6.18 1.02 12.33
N ASP A 175 6.13 0.87 13.65
CA ASP A 175 6.00 -0.42 14.32
C ASP A 175 4.67 -1.10 13.96
N ASP A 176 3.57 -0.33 13.92
CA ASP A 176 2.26 -0.83 13.50
C ASP A 176 2.29 -1.29 12.03
N LEU A 177 2.85 -0.48 11.11
CA LEU A 177 3.02 -0.87 9.72
C LEU A 177 3.78 -2.18 9.58
N ILE A 178 4.92 -2.30 10.26
CA ILE A 178 5.74 -3.50 10.17
C ILE A 178 4.99 -4.69 10.77
N TYR A 179 4.30 -4.50 11.89
CA TYR A 179 3.44 -5.53 12.46
C TYR A 179 2.37 -5.99 11.46
N GLN A 180 1.70 -5.07 10.77
CA GLN A 180 0.72 -5.39 9.72
C GLN A 180 1.37 -6.23 8.62
N ILE A 181 2.50 -5.78 8.03
CA ILE A 181 3.22 -6.52 6.99
C ILE A 181 3.58 -7.94 7.46
N LEU A 182 4.15 -8.07 8.66
CA LEU A 182 4.56 -9.36 9.22
C LEU A 182 3.37 -10.25 9.60
N SER A 183 2.23 -9.66 9.97
CA SER A 183 1.01 -10.38 10.33
C SER A 183 0.17 -10.80 9.13
N THR A 184 0.41 -10.18 7.95
CA THR A 184 -0.30 -10.43 6.70
C THR A 184 -0.48 -11.91 6.43
N LYS A 185 -1.71 -12.30 6.11
CA LYS A 185 -2.05 -13.68 5.70
C LYS A 185 -2.50 -13.68 4.25
N ILE A 186 -1.86 -14.53 3.46
CA ILE A 186 -2.19 -14.80 2.06
C ILE A 186 -3.15 -16.00 2.02
N LEU A 187 -4.30 -15.78 1.40
CA LEU A 187 -5.32 -16.79 1.17
C LEU A 187 -5.09 -17.46 -0.19
N LYS A 188 -5.35 -18.75 -0.26
CA LYS A 188 -5.51 -19.49 -1.51
C LYS A 188 -6.75 -20.38 -1.43
N LEU A 189 -7.61 -20.28 -2.43
CA LEU A 189 -8.84 -21.05 -2.58
C LEU A 189 -8.74 -21.87 -3.86
N ARG A 190 -9.00 -23.17 -3.76
CA ARG A 190 -9.01 -24.07 -4.92
C ARG A 190 -10.31 -24.87 -4.91
N PRO A 191 -11.33 -24.47 -5.69
CA PRO A 191 -12.57 -25.20 -5.75
C PRO A 191 -12.33 -26.62 -6.29
N LYS A 192 -13.06 -27.60 -5.75
CA LYS A 192 -12.99 -29.00 -6.20
C LYS A 192 -14.28 -29.47 -6.84
N TYR A 193 -15.40 -29.32 -6.14
CA TYR A 193 -16.71 -29.75 -6.62
C TYR A 193 -17.83 -29.02 -5.87
N ILE A 194 -19.03 -29.05 -6.47
CA ILE A 194 -20.27 -28.55 -5.88
C ILE A 194 -21.11 -29.76 -5.43
N LYS A 195 -21.65 -29.71 -4.22
CA LYS A 195 -22.61 -30.71 -3.73
C LYS A 195 -23.60 -30.03 -2.78
N GLU A 196 -24.90 -30.27 -3.00
CA GLU A 196 -25.99 -29.78 -2.13
C GLU A 196 -25.92 -28.26 -1.89
N GLY A 197 -25.70 -27.48 -2.96
CA GLY A 197 -25.60 -26.02 -2.89
C GLY A 197 -24.35 -25.49 -2.19
N LYS A 198 -23.36 -26.35 -1.91
CA LYS A 198 -22.10 -25.99 -1.24
C LYS A 198 -20.90 -26.26 -2.12
N VAL A 199 -19.94 -25.36 -2.06
CA VAL A 199 -18.63 -25.51 -2.69
C VAL A 199 -17.69 -26.17 -1.71
N TYR A 200 -17.13 -27.30 -2.13
CA TYR A 200 -16.05 -27.99 -1.44
C TYR A 200 -14.74 -27.54 -2.08
N LEU A 201 -13.91 -26.87 -1.30
CA LEU A 201 -12.67 -26.28 -1.80
C LEU A 201 -11.51 -26.52 -0.85
N TYR A 202 -10.33 -26.64 -1.42
CA TYR A 202 -9.11 -26.65 -0.64
C TYR A 202 -8.72 -25.21 -0.31
N SER A 203 -8.62 -24.90 0.98
CA SER A 203 -8.16 -23.62 1.48
C SER A 203 -6.76 -23.75 2.05
N SER A 204 -5.92 -22.77 1.75
CA SER A 204 -4.62 -22.60 2.38
C SER A 204 -4.46 -21.16 2.83
N VAL A 205 -4.05 -20.97 4.07
CA VAL A 205 -3.73 -19.65 4.64
C VAL A 205 -2.27 -19.68 5.07
N LYS A 206 -1.48 -18.77 4.50
CA LYS A 206 -0.04 -18.67 4.78
C LYS A 206 0.28 -17.28 5.30
N LYS A 207 0.98 -17.20 6.43
CA LYS A 207 1.52 -15.94 6.93
C LYS A 207 2.69 -15.47 6.04
N LEU A 208 2.73 -14.17 5.78
CA LEU A 208 3.75 -13.52 5.00
C LEU A 208 5.03 -13.39 5.86
N GLY A 209 6.15 -13.98 5.45
CA GLY A 209 7.44 -13.89 6.15
C GLY A 209 8.26 -15.18 6.19
N LYS A 210 9.59 -15.04 6.10
CA LYS A 210 10.57 -16.15 6.04
C LYS A 210 10.95 -16.69 7.42
N TYR A 211 10.96 -15.84 8.44
CA TYR A 211 11.36 -16.21 9.83
C TYR A 211 10.27 -16.94 10.62
N ASN A 212 9.10 -17.14 10.03
CA ASN A 212 8.10 -18.08 10.58
C ASN A 212 8.35 -19.50 10.03
N SER A 213 9.58 -19.99 10.16
CA SER A 213 9.93 -21.40 9.89
C SER A 213 9.08 -22.38 10.72
N PHE A 214 8.38 -21.90 11.76
CA PHE A 214 7.44 -22.66 12.57
C PHE A 214 5.95 -22.43 12.25
N ALA A 215 5.58 -21.44 11.42
CA ALA A 215 4.17 -21.23 11.04
C ALA A 215 3.88 -21.99 9.75
N TYR A 216 3.59 -23.29 9.88
CA TYR A 216 3.08 -24.08 8.78
C TYR A 216 1.80 -23.44 8.21
N PRO A 217 1.60 -23.45 6.88
CA PRO A 217 0.37 -22.94 6.32
C PRO A 217 -0.81 -23.75 6.87
N ILE A 218 -1.86 -23.07 7.32
CA ILE A 218 -3.11 -23.72 7.69
C ILE A 218 -3.73 -24.19 6.38
N LYS A 219 -3.96 -25.50 6.26
CA LYS A 219 -4.39 -26.15 5.02
C LYS A 219 -5.48 -27.15 5.31
N GLY A 220 -6.54 -27.11 4.53
CA GLY A 220 -7.62 -28.06 4.71
C GLY A 220 -8.78 -27.84 3.74
N ILE A 221 -9.92 -28.45 4.06
CA ILE A 221 -11.14 -28.35 3.27
C ILE A 221 -12.05 -27.31 3.90
N SER A 222 -12.42 -26.31 3.11
CA SER A 222 -13.52 -25.40 3.43
C SER A 222 -14.78 -25.85 2.69
N ILE A 223 -15.91 -25.76 3.37
CA ILE A 223 -17.23 -26.06 2.81
C ILE A 223 -18.04 -24.78 2.96
N ILE A 224 -18.30 -24.10 1.85
CA ILE A 224 -18.93 -22.79 1.83
C ILE A 224 -20.19 -22.85 0.94
N PRO A 225 -21.37 -22.44 1.43
CA PRO A 225 -22.56 -22.30 0.59
C PRO A 225 -22.30 -21.36 -0.60
N ILE A 226 -22.84 -21.69 -1.77
CA ILE A 226 -22.62 -20.91 -3.00
C ILE A 226 -23.03 -19.45 -2.80
N GLU A 227 -24.16 -19.21 -2.15
CA GLU A 227 -24.71 -17.87 -1.91
C GLU A 227 -23.83 -16.97 -1.02
N CYS A 228 -22.81 -17.52 -0.37
CA CYS A 228 -21.90 -16.75 0.49
C CYS A 228 -20.78 -16.07 -0.29
N PHE A 229 -20.39 -16.55 -1.48
CA PHE A 229 -19.21 -16.04 -2.16
C PHE A 229 -19.38 -14.58 -2.60
N ASP A 230 -20.47 -14.28 -3.30
CA ASP A 230 -20.77 -12.91 -3.75
C ASP A 230 -20.95 -11.97 -2.55
N LYS A 231 -21.68 -12.42 -1.53
CA LYS A 231 -21.93 -11.62 -0.32
C LYS A 231 -20.65 -11.28 0.44
N ILE A 232 -19.71 -12.21 0.55
CA ILE A 232 -18.41 -11.93 1.17
C ILE A 232 -17.58 -11.02 0.29
N LEU A 233 -17.55 -11.25 -1.02
CA LEU A 233 -16.82 -10.40 -1.94
C LEU A 233 -17.31 -8.95 -1.87
N GLU A 234 -18.63 -8.73 -1.92
CA GLU A 234 -19.26 -7.42 -1.77
C GLU A 234 -18.98 -6.82 -0.38
N ALA A 235 -19.07 -7.63 0.68
CA ALA A 235 -18.78 -7.20 2.04
C ALA A 235 -17.35 -6.65 2.19
N ILE A 236 -16.36 -7.36 1.62
CA ILE A 236 -14.95 -6.92 1.64
C ILE A 236 -14.75 -5.67 0.77
N LYS A 237 -15.38 -5.60 -0.42
CA LYS A 237 -15.27 -4.44 -1.32
C LYS A 237 -15.83 -3.16 -0.70
N ASN A 238 -16.97 -3.29 -0.02
CA ASN A 238 -17.70 -2.16 0.55
C ASN A 238 -17.37 -1.91 2.04
N ASN A 239 -16.46 -2.69 2.63
CA ASN A 239 -16.16 -2.68 4.06
C ASN A 239 -17.45 -2.74 4.92
N SER A 240 -18.37 -3.61 4.54
CA SER A 240 -19.65 -3.83 5.23
C SER A 240 -19.66 -5.21 5.87
N GLU A 241 -20.31 -5.37 7.02
CA GLU A 241 -20.34 -6.66 7.71
C GLU A 241 -21.20 -7.70 6.97
N TYR A 242 -20.76 -8.95 7.02
CA TYR A 242 -21.54 -10.10 6.57
C TYR A 242 -21.31 -11.28 7.50
N GLU A 243 -22.37 -11.86 8.04
CA GLU A 243 -22.32 -13.09 8.81
C GLU A 243 -23.27 -14.11 8.19
N TYR A 244 -22.75 -15.28 7.80
CA TYR A 244 -23.60 -16.35 7.32
C TYR A 244 -24.45 -16.91 8.47
N ASN A 245 -25.76 -16.68 8.39
CA ASN A 245 -26.70 -17.07 9.42
C ASN A 245 -27.05 -18.56 9.29
N HIS A 246 -26.41 -19.38 10.12
CA HIS A 246 -26.85 -20.76 10.36
C HIS A 246 -27.72 -20.81 11.61
N ASN A 247 -28.85 -21.52 11.53
CA ASN A 247 -29.72 -21.83 12.68
C ASN A 247 -29.01 -22.55 13.85
N GLU A 248 -27.76 -23.01 13.66
CA GLU A 248 -26.93 -23.60 14.69
C GLU A 248 -25.92 -22.59 15.25
N ARG A 249 -26.02 -22.29 16.56
CA ARG A 249 -25.16 -21.33 17.30
C ARG A 249 -23.64 -21.55 17.17
N ARG A 250 -23.17 -22.70 16.66
CA ARG A 250 -21.74 -23.07 16.60
C ARG A 250 -21.14 -23.12 15.20
N LYS A 251 -21.86 -22.71 14.14
CA LYS A 251 -21.42 -22.85 12.73
C LYS A 251 -21.66 -21.61 11.85
N LYS A 252 -21.36 -20.41 12.34
CA LYS A 252 -21.59 -19.15 11.61
C LYS A 252 -20.44 -18.72 10.70
N TYR A 253 -19.95 -19.64 9.86
CA TYR A 253 -18.87 -19.34 8.92
C TYR A 253 -19.22 -19.84 7.53
N PRO A 254 -18.85 -19.08 6.48
CA PRO A 254 -17.95 -17.92 6.51
C PRO A 254 -18.59 -16.59 6.97
N ALA A 255 -17.76 -15.66 7.45
CA ALA A 255 -18.19 -14.32 7.87
C ALA A 255 -17.07 -13.28 7.63
N TYR A 256 -17.45 -12.01 7.49
CA TYR A 256 -16.57 -10.85 7.45
C TYR A 256 -17.09 -9.78 8.40
N ILE A 257 -16.34 -9.51 9.47
CA ILE A 257 -16.73 -8.61 10.57
C ILE A 257 -15.49 -7.84 10.99
N GLU A 258 -15.60 -6.51 11.15
CA GLU A 258 -14.48 -5.66 11.62
C GLU A 258 -13.16 -5.87 10.85
N ASN A 259 -13.21 -5.94 9.52
CA ASN A 259 -12.06 -6.26 8.67
C ASN A 259 -11.45 -7.66 8.86
N ILE A 260 -12.14 -8.57 9.56
CA ILE A 260 -11.67 -9.94 9.77
C ILE A 260 -12.52 -10.88 8.94
N LEU A 261 -11.89 -11.59 8.01
CA LEU A 261 -12.48 -12.73 7.32
C LEU A 261 -12.31 -13.98 8.18
N TYR A 262 -13.44 -14.62 8.48
CA TYR A 262 -13.51 -15.87 9.22
C TYR A 262 -13.86 -17.01 8.28
N LEU A 263 -12.95 -17.98 8.15
CA LEU A 263 -13.15 -19.18 7.36
C LEU A 263 -13.01 -20.43 8.22
N ARG A 264 -13.92 -21.38 8.03
CA ARG A 264 -13.78 -22.71 8.63
C ARG A 264 -12.96 -23.60 7.71
N ILE A 265 -11.80 -24.03 8.19
CA ILE A 265 -10.90 -24.95 7.48
C ILE A 265 -10.81 -26.25 8.26
N ASN A 266 -11.25 -27.36 7.65
CA ASN A 266 -11.13 -28.70 8.22
C ASN A 266 -9.75 -29.28 7.90
N ASN A 267 -8.89 -29.41 8.90
CA ASN A 267 -7.50 -29.87 8.72
C ASN A 267 -7.37 -31.40 8.88
N SER A 268 -8.37 -32.05 9.47
CA SER A 268 -8.50 -33.51 9.60
C SER A 268 -9.99 -33.89 9.72
N ASP A 269 -10.30 -35.18 9.74
CA ASP A 269 -11.68 -35.69 9.83
C ASP A 269 -12.39 -35.32 11.14
N LEU A 270 -11.65 -34.89 12.17
CA LEU A 270 -12.18 -34.61 13.51
C LEU A 270 -11.93 -33.17 13.99
N GLU A 271 -11.03 -32.42 13.34
CA GLU A 271 -10.67 -31.07 13.77
C GLU A 271 -10.89 -30.03 12.68
N TYR A 272 -11.59 -28.96 13.07
CA TYR A 272 -11.74 -27.76 12.27
C TYR A 272 -11.12 -26.58 13.00
N THR A 273 -10.47 -25.71 12.24
CA THR A 273 -9.95 -24.44 12.73
C THR A 273 -10.77 -23.31 12.13
N ILE A 274 -11.26 -22.42 13.00
CA ILE A 274 -11.78 -21.13 12.56
C ILE A 274 -10.56 -20.25 12.31
N THR A 275 -10.28 -20.02 11.04
CA THR A 275 -9.16 -19.21 10.61
C THR A 275 -9.60 -17.77 10.47
N GLN A 276 -8.98 -16.90 11.27
CA GLN A 276 -9.18 -15.46 11.24
C GLN A 276 -8.11 -14.83 10.34
N ILE A 277 -8.54 -14.04 9.37
CA ILE A 277 -7.67 -13.32 8.44
C ILE A 277 -8.03 -11.84 8.55
N TYR A 278 -7.17 -11.07 9.21
CA TYR A 278 -7.26 -9.62 9.19
C TYR A 278 -6.99 -9.14 7.77
N ILE A 279 -7.92 -8.37 7.21
CA ILE A 279 -7.84 -7.76 5.89
C ILE A 279 -7.33 -6.33 6.06
N HIS A 280 -6.28 -6.02 5.32
CA HIS A 280 -5.66 -4.70 5.21
C HIS A 280 -5.04 -4.57 3.82
N GLU A 281 -4.35 -3.46 3.53
CA GLU A 281 -3.94 -3.14 2.16
C GLU A 281 -3.02 -4.20 1.52
N PHE A 282 -2.25 -4.96 2.31
CA PHE A 282 -1.27 -5.93 1.80
C PHE A 282 -1.86 -7.30 1.43
N ASN A 283 -3.10 -7.62 1.82
CA ASN A 283 -3.74 -8.89 1.45
C ASN A 283 -5.14 -8.76 0.87
N LYS A 284 -5.78 -7.59 0.93
CA LYS A 284 -7.14 -7.41 0.42
C LYS A 284 -7.27 -7.83 -1.05
N ASN A 285 -6.37 -7.37 -1.91
CA ASN A 285 -6.40 -7.74 -3.34
C ASN A 285 -6.24 -9.25 -3.54
N ASN A 286 -5.30 -9.89 -2.83
CA ASN A 286 -5.18 -11.34 -2.87
C ASN A 286 -6.47 -12.07 -2.46
N ILE A 287 -7.14 -11.60 -1.41
CA ILE A 287 -8.38 -12.21 -0.94
C ILE A 287 -9.49 -12.02 -1.97
N LEU A 288 -9.67 -10.81 -2.49
CA LEU A 288 -10.67 -10.50 -3.52
C LEU A 288 -10.48 -11.38 -4.75
N GLU A 289 -9.24 -11.47 -5.27
CA GLU A 289 -8.92 -12.30 -6.42
C GLU A 289 -9.24 -13.78 -6.20
N GLU A 290 -8.97 -14.32 -5.01
CA GLU A 290 -9.27 -15.73 -4.71
C GLU A 290 -10.77 -16.00 -4.62
N PHE A 291 -11.56 -15.05 -4.14
CA PHE A 291 -13.02 -15.16 -4.17
C PHE A 291 -13.56 -15.04 -5.60
N GLU A 292 -13.07 -14.08 -6.39
CA GLU A 292 -13.48 -13.89 -7.79
C GLU A 292 -13.19 -15.14 -8.64
N LYS A 293 -12.01 -15.76 -8.49
CA LYS A 293 -11.68 -17.04 -9.13
C LYS A 293 -12.69 -18.15 -8.82
N VAL A 294 -13.16 -18.22 -7.58
CA VAL A 294 -14.14 -19.24 -7.18
C VAL A 294 -15.51 -18.93 -7.77
N ILE A 295 -15.93 -17.66 -7.79
CA ILE A 295 -17.21 -17.22 -8.37
C ILE A 295 -17.26 -17.51 -9.89
N GLU A 296 -16.17 -17.22 -10.59
CA GLU A 296 -16.01 -17.54 -12.01
C GLU A 296 -16.14 -19.06 -12.24
N TRP A 297 -15.44 -19.85 -11.43
CA TRP A 297 -15.51 -21.31 -11.50
C TRP A 297 -16.93 -21.86 -11.22
N ILE A 298 -17.65 -21.33 -10.22
CA ILE A 298 -19.05 -21.71 -9.93
C ILE A 298 -19.93 -21.43 -11.15
N SER A 299 -19.75 -20.27 -11.78
CA SER A 299 -20.52 -19.86 -12.95
C SER A 299 -20.30 -20.80 -14.13
N ASP A 300 -19.08 -21.27 -14.32
CA ASP A 300 -18.73 -22.22 -15.38
C ASP A 300 -19.23 -23.64 -15.12
N GLU A 301 -19.16 -24.13 -13.88
CA GLU A 301 -19.74 -25.44 -13.52
C GLU A 301 -21.26 -25.43 -13.64
N SER A 302 -21.92 -24.31 -13.33
CA SER A 302 -23.38 -24.19 -13.45
C SER A 302 -23.87 -24.26 -14.90
N LYS A 303 -23.03 -23.94 -15.89
CA LYS A 303 -23.36 -24.08 -17.32
C LYS A 303 -23.27 -25.53 -17.82
N LYS A 304 -22.62 -26.41 -17.07
CA LYS A 304 -22.41 -27.83 -17.44
C LYS A 304 -23.47 -28.76 -16.86
N LEU A 305 -24.30 -28.27 -15.94
CA LEU A 305 -25.41 -28.97 -15.30
C LEU A 305 -26.71 -28.75 -16.08
#